data_AF-A0A8X7BWA3-F1
#
_entry.id   AF-A0A8X7BWA3-F1
#
_cell.length_a   1.000
_cell.length_b   1.000
_cell.length_c   1.000
_cell.angle_alpha   90.00
_cell.angle_beta   90.00
_cell.angle_gamma   90.00
#
_symmetry.space_group_name_H-M   'P 1'
#
loop_
_entity.id
_entity.type
_entity.pdbx_description
1 polymer ?
#
loop_
_entity_poly.entity_id
_entity_poly.type
_entity_poly.pdbx_seq_one_letter_code
_entity_poly.pdbx_strand_id
1 'polypeptide(L)'
;MVFGKTIVLPGEFFEPSSQTPTDPSEFLLRLRETFWTLKPTPASCHSSTSCFVHTALKTCSHVFVRVEGLKPSLTAPCQGPFEVLSRTDKHFTIKINDRTSTISIFCVE
;
A
#
# COMPACT_ATOMS: atom_id res chain seq x y z
N MET A 1 14.36 35.92 37.59
CA MET A 1 14.87 34.53 37.53
C MET A 1 13.69 33.60 37.75
N VAL A 2 13.29 32.79 36.76
CA VAL A 2 12.21 31.79 36.92
C VAL A 2 12.88 30.42 36.87
N PHE A 3 13.20 29.89 38.04
CA PHE A 3 13.67 28.51 38.21
C PHE A 3 12.55 27.72 38.89
N GLY A 4 12.15 26.58 38.31
CA GLY A 4 11.28 25.65 39.01
C GLY A 4 10.54 24.61 38.17
N LYS A 5 10.54 24.68 36.84
CA LYS A 5 9.85 23.67 36.02
C LYS A 5 10.72 23.19 34.87
N THR A 6 10.89 21.87 34.77
CA THR A 6 11.56 21.21 33.65
C THR A 6 10.88 21.62 32.35
N ILE A 7 11.69 22.00 31.35
CA ILE A 7 11.22 22.36 30.01
C ILE A 7 10.58 21.10 29.40
N VAL A 8 9.30 21.18 29.06
CA VAL A 8 8.55 20.08 28.43
C VAL A 8 8.48 20.33 26.94
N LEU A 9 8.82 19.33 26.14
CA LEU A 9 8.69 19.44 24.69
C LEU A 9 7.20 19.29 24.28
N PRO A 10 6.70 20.07 23.31
CA PRO A 10 5.37 19.86 22.77
C PRO A 10 5.26 18.43 22.21
N GLY A 11 4.47 17.56 22.86
CA GLY A 11 4.30 16.15 22.47
C GLY A 11 4.88 15.13 23.45
N GLU A 12 5.52 15.54 24.55
CA GLU A 12 5.91 14.61 25.62
C GLU A 12 4.68 14.15 26.43
N PHE A 13 4.29 12.88 26.24
CA PHE A 13 3.31 12.19 27.08
C PHE A 13 4.04 11.39 28.16
N PHE A 14 4.37 12.06 29.27
CA PHE A 14 4.73 11.37 30.50
C PHE A 14 3.67 11.69 31.55
N GLU A 15 2.64 10.85 31.63
CA GLU A 15 1.88 10.77 32.88
C GLU A 15 2.82 10.16 33.93
N PRO A 16 3.02 10.81 35.10
CA PRO A 16 3.78 10.21 36.17
C PRO A 16 3.03 8.95 36.60
N SER A 17 3.51 7.80 36.15
CA SER A 17 2.90 6.52 36.49
C SER A 17 2.99 6.34 38.01
N SER A 18 1.86 6.18 38.68
CA SER A 18 1.80 5.71 40.08
C SER A 18 2.25 4.24 40.21
N GLN A 19 2.69 3.63 39.11
CA GLN A 19 3.11 2.25 39.01
C GLN A 19 4.63 2.15 39.09
N THR A 20 5.09 1.14 39.83
CA THR A 20 6.49 0.73 39.98
C THR A 20 7.18 0.59 38.61
N PRO A 21 8.50 0.82 38.51
CA PRO A 21 9.22 0.70 37.24
C PRO A 21 9.12 -0.74 36.72
N THR A 22 8.18 -0.97 35.81
CA THR A 22 8.05 -2.23 35.08
C THR A 22 9.27 -2.37 34.17
N ASP A 23 9.87 -3.56 34.15
CA ASP A 23 10.99 -3.86 33.25
C ASP A 23 10.58 -3.53 31.80
N PRO A 24 11.40 -2.79 31.03
CA PRO A 24 11.04 -2.36 29.67
C PRO A 24 10.68 -3.55 28.76
N SER A 25 11.22 -4.74 29.01
CA SER A 25 10.90 -5.94 28.24
C SER A 25 9.47 -6.40 28.49
N GLU A 26 8.99 -6.34 29.73
CA GLU A 26 7.62 -6.71 30.09
C GLU A 26 6.60 -5.74 29.49
N PHE A 27 6.92 -4.45 29.47
CA PHE A 27 6.08 -3.44 28.81
C PHE A 27 5.95 -3.70 27.30
N LEU A 28 7.07 -3.99 26.63
CA LEU A 28 7.06 -4.27 25.19
C LEU A 28 6.29 -5.56 24.86
N LEU A 29 6.39 -6.58 25.71
CA LEU A 29 5.60 -7.82 25.56
C LEU A 29 4.10 -7.53 25.64
N ARG A 30 3.65 -6.79 26.68
CA ARG A 30 2.24 -6.39 26.82
C ARG A 30 1.76 -5.55 25.64
N LEU A 31 2.58 -4.59 25.20
CA LEU A 31 2.24 -3.76 24.04
C LEU A 31 2.05 -4.62 22.78
N ARG A 32 2.97 -5.54 22.52
CA ARG A 32 2.88 -6.44 21.37
C ARG A 32 1.64 -7.33 21.44
N GLU A 33 1.31 -7.90 22.60
CA GLU A 33 0.09 -8.68 22.81
C GLU A 33 -1.18 -7.86 22.58
N THR A 34 -1.22 -6.62 23.07
CA THR A 34 -2.37 -5.73 22.86
C THR A 34 -2.60 -5.43 21.38
N PHE A 35 -1.53 -5.09 20.62
CA PHE A 35 -1.64 -4.87 19.18
C PHE A 35 -2.00 -6.15 18.42
N TRP A 36 -1.56 -7.32 18.88
CA TRP A 36 -1.95 -8.59 18.27
C TRP A 36 -3.44 -8.90 18.48
N THR A 37 -3.97 -8.52 19.63
CA THR A 37 -5.37 -8.75 20.02
C THR A 37 -6.32 -7.73 19.38
N LEU A 38 -5.81 -6.54 19.07
CA LEU A 38 -6.53 -5.50 18.31
C LEU A 38 -6.76 -5.98 16.87
N LYS A 39 -7.87 -6.68 16.67
CA LYS A 39 -8.38 -6.95 15.31
C LYS A 39 -9.05 -5.68 14.78
N PRO A 40 -8.81 -5.33 13.50
CA PRO A 40 -9.60 -4.30 12.84
C PRO A 40 -11.08 -4.66 12.94
N THR A 41 -11.91 -3.75 13.44
CA THR A 41 -13.36 -3.90 13.30
C THR A 41 -13.66 -3.88 11.80
N PRO A 42 -14.39 -4.88 11.25
CA PRO A 42 -14.76 -4.85 9.85
C PRO A 42 -15.59 -3.58 9.59
N ALA A 43 -14.98 -2.62 8.91
CA ALA A 43 -15.72 -1.50 8.34
C ALA A 43 -16.68 -2.04 7.28
N SER A 44 -17.79 -1.35 7.02
CA SER A 44 -18.65 -1.73 5.90
C SER A 44 -17.88 -1.53 4.59
N CYS A 45 -17.39 -2.63 4.01
CA CYS A 45 -16.85 -2.63 2.66
C CYS A 45 -18.02 -2.55 1.68
N HIS A 46 -18.45 -1.34 1.33
CA HIS A 46 -19.49 -1.13 0.31
C HIS A 46 -18.99 -1.42 -1.13
N SER A 47 -17.68 -1.64 -1.31
CA SER A 47 -17.06 -2.04 -2.57
C SER A 47 -16.67 -3.52 -2.56
N SER A 48 -17.64 -4.42 -2.58
CA SER A 48 -17.42 -5.83 -2.93
C SER A 48 -17.35 -6.04 -4.45
N THR A 49 -16.95 -5.00 -5.21
CA THR A 49 -16.93 -5.07 -6.66
C THR A 49 -15.80 -5.98 -7.12
N SER A 50 -16.18 -7.15 -7.63
CA SER A 50 -15.34 -7.91 -8.54
C SER A 50 -14.81 -6.94 -9.59
N CYS A 51 -13.50 -6.85 -9.73
CA CYS A 51 -12.94 -6.00 -10.76
C CYS A 51 -13.40 -6.53 -12.11
N PHE A 52 -14.11 -5.68 -12.85
CA PHE A 52 -14.56 -6.02 -14.17
C PHE A 52 -13.35 -6.16 -15.09
N VAL A 53 -13.16 -7.37 -15.63
CA VAL A 53 -12.09 -7.69 -16.56
C VAL A 53 -12.71 -8.05 -17.90
N HIS A 54 -12.35 -7.30 -18.93
CA HIS A 54 -12.85 -7.54 -20.28
C HIS A 54 -12.36 -8.90 -20.82
N THR A 55 -13.25 -9.67 -21.47
CA THR A 55 -12.92 -11.03 -21.94
C THR A 55 -11.81 -11.05 -22.98
N ALA A 56 -11.66 -9.99 -23.78
CA ALA A 56 -10.58 -9.88 -24.76
C ALA A 56 -9.20 -9.94 -24.11
N LEU A 57 -9.02 -9.46 -22.87
CA LEU A 57 -7.73 -9.48 -22.17
C LEU A 57 -7.16 -10.90 -21.99
N LYS A 58 -8.00 -11.93 -22.09
CA LYS A 58 -7.58 -13.33 -22.08
C LYS A 58 -6.89 -13.74 -23.39
N THR A 59 -7.30 -13.18 -24.52
CA THR A 59 -6.92 -13.61 -25.88
C THR A 59 -6.15 -12.57 -26.69
N CYS A 60 -5.99 -11.33 -26.20
CA CYS A 60 -5.24 -10.27 -26.91
C CYS A 60 -3.83 -10.72 -27.35
N SER A 61 -3.17 -10.00 -28.24
CA SER A 61 -1.73 -10.18 -28.49
C SER A 61 -0.91 -9.04 -27.88
N HIS A 62 -1.49 -7.85 -27.86
CA HIS A 62 -0.90 -6.62 -27.32
C HIS A 62 -1.83 -5.98 -26.32
N VAL A 63 -1.25 -5.20 -25.40
CA VAL A 63 -1.97 -4.48 -24.35
C VAL A 63 -1.39 -3.10 -24.15
N PHE A 64 -2.22 -2.14 -23.74
CA PHE A 64 -1.77 -0.80 -23.36
C PHE A 64 -1.54 -0.74 -21.85
N VAL A 65 -0.48 -0.03 -21.43
CA VAL A 65 -0.12 0.07 -20.01
C VAL A 65 -0.40 1.47 -19.50
N ARG A 66 -1.21 1.55 -18.45
CA ARG A 66 -1.53 2.82 -17.78
C ARG A 66 -0.29 3.36 -17.09
N VAL A 67 0.05 4.61 -17.38
CA VAL A 67 1.15 5.31 -16.69
C VAL A 67 0.63 5.83 -15.36
N GLU A 68 1.23 5.39 -14.26
CA GLU A 68 0.94 5.91 -12.91
C GLU A 68 1.89 7.06 -12.54
N GLY A 69 1.38 8.05 -11.81
CA GLY A 69 2.14 9.19 -11.31
C GLY A 69 1.85 10.54 -11.99
N LEU A 70 2.60 11.56 -11.58
CA LEU A 70 2.50 12.93 -12.08
C LEU A 70 3.03 12.99 -13.52
N LYS A 71 2.16 13.37 -14.45
CA LYS A 71 2.47 13.48 -15.88
C LYS A 71 2.47 14.96 -16.27
N PRO A 72 3.30 15.40 -17.22
CA PRO A 72 3.15 16.70 -17.83
C PRO A 72 1.80 16.82 -18.55
N SER A 73 1.32 18.06 -18.69
CA SER A 73 0.06 18.35 -19.38
C SER A 73 0.07 17.74 -20.79
N LEU A 74 -1.08 17.19 -21.21
CA LEU A 74 -1.29 16.57 -22.53
C LEU A 74 -0.50 15.28 -22.79
N THR A 75 -0.05 14.57 -21.76
CA THR A 75 0.56 13.24 -21.93
C THR A 75 -0.52 12.16 -22.07
N ALA A 76 -0.31 11.21 -22.99
CA ALA A 76 -1.18 10.06 -23.15
C ALA A 76 -1.30 9.29 -21.82
N PRO A 77 -2.52 8.89 -21.42
CA PRO A 77 -2.74 8.21 -20.14
C PRO A 77 -2.12 6.80 -20.13
N CYS A 78 -2.03 6.18 -21.31
CA CYS A 78 -1.53 4.84 -21.51
C CYS A 78 -0.40 4.86 -22.55
N GLN A 79 0.58 3.98 -22.35
CA GLN A 79 1.70 3.78 -23.25
C GLN A 79 1.51 2.50 -24.04
N GLY A 80 1.83 2.59 -25.34
CA GLY A 80 2.22 1.52 -26.26
C GLY A 80 1.35 0.26 -26.32
N PRO A 81 1.11 -0.31 -27.50
CA PRO A 81 0.74 -1.72 -27.55
C PRO A 81 2.01 -2.53 -27.25
N PHE A 82 2.10 -3.11 -26.05
CA PHE A 82 3.19 -4.01 -25.68
C PHE A 82 2.80 -5.46 -25.95
N GLU A 83 3.72 -6.23 -26.52
CA GLU A 83 3.54 -7.65 -26.79
C GLU A 83 3.39 -8.43 -25.48
N VAL A 84 2.36 -9.26 -25.38
CA VAL A 84 2.13 -10.13 -24.22
C VAL A 84 2.82 -11.46 -24.42
N LEU A 85 3.77 -11.78 -23.54
CA LEU A 85 4.54 -13.02 -23.55
C LEU A 85 3.85 -14.12 -22.72
N SER A 86 3.26 -13.76 -21.59
CA SER A 86 2.52 -14.69 -20.73
C SER A 86 1.45 -13.99 -19.90
N ARG A 87 0.47 -14.77 -19.43
CA ARG A 87 -0.71 -14.29 -18.69
C ARG A 87 -0.99 -15.16 -17.47
N THR A 88 -1.49 -14.52 -16.43
CA THR A 88 -2.02 -15.14 -15.20
C THR A 88 -3.27 -14.37 -14.78
N ASP A 89 -4.10 -14.93 -13.89
CA ASP A 89 -5.36 -14.31 -13.45
C ASP A 89 -5.21 -12.86 -12.94
N LYS A 90 -4.04 -12.49 -12.42
CA LYS A 90 -3.78 -11.17 -11.84
C LYS A 90 -2.69 -10.37 -12.55
N HIS A 91 -1.93 -11.00 -13.46
CA HIS A 91 -0.69 -10.44 -13.98
C HIS A 91 -0.48 -10.72 -15.46
N PHE A 92 0.21 -9.81 -16.14
CA PHE A 92 0.66 -9.92 -17.52
C PHE A 92 2.18 -9.79 -17.55
N THR A 93 2.84 -10.63 -18.33
CA THR A 93 4.25 -10.45 -18.67
C THR A 93 4.32 -9.89 -20.07
N ILE A 94 4.86 -8.69 -20.21
CA ILE A 94 4.94 -7.96 -21.47
C ILE A 94 6.39 -7.66 -21.87
N LYS A 95 6.60 -7.42 -23.16
CA LYS A 95 7.89 -7.02 -23.71
C LYS A 95 7.95 -5.50 -23.90
N ILE A 96 8.80 -4.82 -23.13
CA ILE A 96 9.06 -3.38 -23.21
C ILE A 96 10.53 -3.18 -23.57
N ASN A 97 10.83 -2.56 -24.72
CA ASN A 97 12.21 -2.25 -25.15
C ASN A 97 13.16 -3.46 -25.04
N ASP A 98 12.71 -4.62 -25.52
CA ASP A 98 13.42 -5.91 -25.47
C ASP A 98 13.65 -6.50 -24.06
N ARG A 99 13.04 -5.91 -23.04
CA ARG A 99 13.02 -6.43 -21.67
C ARG A 99 11.65 -6.99 -21.33
N THR A 100 11.63 -8.01 -20.50
CA THR A 100 10.39 -8.56 -19.94
C THR A 100 9.99 -7.78 -18.70
N SER A 101 8.71 -7.48 -18.55
CA SER A 101 8.18 -6.77 -17.38
C SER A 101 6.85 -7.37 -16.97
N THR A 102 6.66 -7.57 -15.67
CA THR A 102 5.43 -8.12 -15.12
C THR A 102 4.60 -7.00 -14.50
N ILE A 103 3.37 -6.87 -14.97
CA ILE A 103 2.41 -5.84 -14.53
C ILE A 103 1.12 -6.49 -14.03
N SER A 104 0.39 -5.80 -13.17
CA SER A 104 -0.92 -6.25 -12.71
C SER A 104 -1.98 -5.98 -13.78
N ILE A 105 -3.05 -6.78 -13.78
CA ILE A 105 -4.20 -6.58 -14.67
C ILE A 105 -4.87 -5.21 -14.51
N PHE A 106 -4.72 -4.57 -13.35
CA PHE A 106 -5.23 -3.22 -13.08
C PHE A 106 -4.48 -2.11 -13.81
N CYS A 107 -3.29 -2.41 -14.31
CA CYS A 107 -2.45 -1.47 -15.05
C CYS A 107 -2.65 -1.61 -16.57
N VAL A 108 -3.57 -2.48 -17.01
CA VAL A 108 -3.74 -2.85 -18.41
C VAL A 108 -5.09 -2.38 -18.95
N GLU A 109 -5.08 -1.79 -20.14
CA GLU A 109 -6.26 -1.57 -21.01
C GLU A 109 -6.22 -2.45 -22.26
#